data_AF-A0A827Y6K9-F1
#
_entry.id   AF-A0A827Y6K9-F1
#
_cell.length_a   1.000
_cell.length_b   1.000
_cell.length_c   1.000
_cell.angle_alpha   90.00
_cell.angle_beta   90.00
_cell.angle_gamma   90.00
#
_symmetry.space_group_name_H-M   'P 1'
#
loop_
_entity.id
_entity.type
_entity.pdbx_description
1 polymer ?
#
loop_
_entity_poly.entity_id
_entity_poly.type
_entity_poly.pdbx_seq_one_letter_code
_entity_poly.pdbx_strand_id
1 'polypeptide(L)'
;MNQINCQALREAAEAIKIAATPQKLLAFRMKATPQVVLALLDELEARDKRIAEMEVREVQLPTCYEPRYGHPINTDERCVMIPSEHGRWLYLADLEHTLRVAGIRIKGE
;
A
#
# COMPACT_ATOMS: atom_id res chain seq x y z
N MET A 1 -16.04 10.82 14.86
CA MET A 1 -15.78 9.42 14.44
C MET A 1 -16.10 8.55 15.64
N ASN A 2 -17.03 7.60 15.49
CA ASN A 2 -17.44 6.72 16.57
C ASN A 2 -16.24 5.85 16.94
N GLN A 3 -15.68 6.02 18.13
CA GLN A 3 -14.50 5.27 18.55
C GLN A 3 -14.94 3.83 18.81
N ILE A 4 -14.94 3.00 17.77
CA ILE A 4 -15.26 1.58 17.90
C ILE A 4 -14.29 1.00 18.93
N ASN A 5 -14.80 0.36 19.97
CA ASN A 5 -13.96 -0.26 20.99
C ASN A 5 -13.47 -1.64 20.51
N CYS A 6 -12.67 -1.63 19.42
CA CYS A 6 -12.11 -2.83 18.78
C CYS A 6 -11.29 -3.66 19.77
N GLN A 7 -10.62 -3.00 20.73
CA GLN A 7 -9.82 -3.66 21.75
C GLN A 7 -10.69 -4.48 22.71
N ALA A 8 -11.79 -3.91 23.23
CA ALA A 8 -12.71 -4.63 24.10
C ALA A 8 -13.43 -5.78 23.38
N LEU A 9 -13.70 -5.64 22.08
CA LEU A 9 -14.27 -6.71 21.26
C LEU A 9 -13.25 -7.86 21.08
N ARG A 10 -11.97 -7.52 20.84
CA ARG A 10 -10.88 -8.49 20.70
C ARG A 10 -10.65 -9.28 21.98
N GLU A 11 -10.62 -8.62 23.13
CA GLU A 11 -10.48 -9.27 24.44
C GLU A 11 -11.65 -10.23 24.73
N ALA A 12 -12.88 -9.81 24.43
CA ALA A 12 -14.05 -10.66 24.58
C ALA A 12 -14.01 -11.89 23.63
N ALA A 13 -13.53 -11.71 22.40
CA ALA A 13 -13.35 -12.81 21.44
C ALA A 13 -12.28 -13.81 21.91
N GLU A 14 -11.13 -13.33 22.37
CA GLU A 14 -10.05 -14.19 22.90
C GLU A 14 -10.49 -14.94 24.16
N ALA A 15 -11.23 -14.27 25.06
CA ALA A 15 -11.76 -14.91 26.26
C ALA A 15 -12.71 -16.09 25.94
N ILE A 16 -13.50 -15.99 24.86
CA ILE A 16 -14.35 -17.06 24.34
C ILE A 16 -13.50 -18.17 23.72
N LYS A 17 -12.49 -17.82 22.92
CA LYS A 17 -11.58 -18.79 22.28
C LYS A 17 -10.89 -19.68 23.32
N ILE A 18 -10.54 -19.12 24.47
CA ILE A 18 -9.92 -19.83 25.59
C ILE A 18 -10.93 -20.69 26.36
N ALA A 19 -12.11 -20.13 26.69
CA ALA A 19 -13.17 -20.88 27.34
C ALA A 19 -14.55 -20.27 27.03
N ALA A 20 -15.36 -21.00 26.29
CA ALA A 20 -16.67 -20.56 25.80
C ALA A 20 -17.78 -20.72 26.86
N THR A 21 -17.67 -19.98 27.97
CA THR A 21 -18.73 -19.95 29.00
C THR A 21 -19.93 -19.11 28.52
N PRO A 22 -21.17 -19.40 28.97
CA PRO A 22 -22.35 -18.60 28.61
C PRO A 22 -22.23 -17.11 28.94
N GLN A 23 -21.57 -16.77 30.06
CA GLN A 23 -21.33 -15.38 30.47
C GLN A 23 -20.42 -14.64 29.49
N LYS A 24 -19.36 -15.30 29.01
CA LYS A 24 -18.44 -14.71 28.01
C LYS A 24 -19.11 -14.54 26.65
N LEU A 25 -19.96 -15.49 26.24
CA LEU A 25 -20.76 -15.37 25.03
C LEU A 25 -21.73 -14.18 25.10
N LEU A 26 -22.38 -13.99 26.25
CA LEU A 26 -23.25 -12.83 26.47
C LEU A 26 -22.46 -11.51 26.41
N ALA A 27 -21.31 -11.44 27.08
CA ALA A 27 -20.45 -10.26 27.07
C ALA A 27 -19.97 -9.89 25.65
N PHE A 28 -19.62 -10.89 24.84
CA PHE A 28 -19.26 -10.66 23.44
C PHE A 28 -20.45 -10.18 22.61
N ARG A 29 -21.64 -10.80 22.73
CA ARG A 29 -22.85 -10.35 22.01
C ARG A 29 -23.23 -8.91 22.33
N MET A 30 -23.05 -8.47 23.57
CA MET A 30 -23.32 -7.08 23.97
C MET A 30 -22.31 -6.10 23.35
N LYS A 31 -21.07 -6.53 23.09
CA LYS A 31 -20.03 -5.70 22.47
C LYS A 31 -20.06 -5.75 20.94
N ALA A 32 -20.43 -6.90 20.36
CA ALA A 32 -20.57 -7.15 18.93
C ALA A 32 -21.96 -6.71 18.43
N THR A 33 -22.31 -5.43 18.66
CA THR A 33 -23.57 -4.90 18.15
C THR A 33 -23.55 -4.83 16.62
N PRO A 34 -24.72 -4.88 15.94
CA PRO A 34 -24.76 -4.74 14.48
C PRO A 34 -24.06 -3.48 13.97
N GLN A 35 -24.14 -2.37 14.71
CA GLN A 35 -23.47 -1.12 14.35
C GLN A 35 -21.94 -1.26 14.40
N VAL A 36 -21.40 -1.96 15.41
CA VAL A 36 -19.96 -2.22 15.53
C VAL A 36 -19.48 -3.12 14.39
N VAL A 37 -20.26 -4.15 14.03
CA VAL A 37 -19.91 -5.04 12.91
C VAL A 37 -19.89 -4.28 11.58
N LEU A 38 -20.91 -3.46 11.30
CA LEU A 38 -20.95 -2.64 10.08
C LEU A 38 -19.77 -1.66 10.01
N ALA A 39 -19.50 -0.95 11.10
CA ALA A 39 -18.40 0.02 11.12
C ALA A 39 -17.02 -0.65 10.96
N LEU A 40 -16.84 -1.88 11.47
CA LEU A 40 -15.63 -2.67 11.19
C LEU A 40 -15.52 -3.08 9.73
N LEU A 41 -16.63 -3.44 9.07
CA LEU A 41 -16.64 -3.74 7.63
C LEU A 41 -16.31 -2.50 6.80
N ASP A 42 -16.90 -1.35 7.13
CA ASP A 42 -16.60 -0.07 6.46
C ASP A 42 -15.12 0.32 6.62
N GLU A 43 -14.55 0.14 7.81
CA GLU A 43 -13.12 0.38 8.05
C GLU A 43 -12.21 -0.54 7.25
N LEU A 44 -12.59 -1.82 7.12
CA LEU A 44 -11.86 -2.79 6.30
C LEU A 44 -11.93 -2.42 4.82
N GLU A 45 -13.12 -2.12 4.30
CA GLU A 45 -13.29 -1.72 2.89
C GLU A 45 -12.51 -0.42 2.59
N ALA A 46 -12.51 0.54 3.52
CA ALA A 46 -11.71 1.76 3.39
C ALA A 46 -10.20 1.48 3.38
N ARG A 47 -9.73 0.51 4.17
CA ARG A 47 -8.31 0.09 4.14
C ARG A 47 -7.96 -0.61 2.84
N ASP A 48 -8.80 -1.53 2.37
CA ASP A 48 -8.58 -2.25 1.13
C ASP A 48 -8.56 -1.31 -0.07
N LYS A 49 -9.46 -0.31 -0.12
CA LYS A 49 -9.42 0.75 -1.14
C LYS A 49 -8.13 1.55 -1.09
N ARG A 50 -7.64 1.91 0.09
CA ARG A 50 -6.36 2.62 0.25
C ARG A 50 -5.17 1.77 -0.20
N ILE A 51 -5.19 0.46 0.09
CA ILE A 51 -4.16 -0.48 -0.35
C ILE A 51 -4.20 -0.61 -1.87
N ALA A 52 -5.37 -0.84 -2.46
CA ALA A 52 -5.55 -0.94 -3.90
C ALA A 52 -5.11 0.35 -4.63
N GLU A 53 -5.42 1.52 -4.07
CA GLU A 53 -4.92 2.80 -4.61
C GLU A 53 -3.39 2.89 -4.54
N MET A 54 -2.78 2.44 -3.44
CA MET A 54 -1.32 2.42 -3.30
C MET A 54 -0.65 1.41 -4.24
N GLU A 55 -1.26 0.26 -4.49
CA GLU A 55 -0.78 -0.76 -5.44
C GLU A 55 -0.89 -0.27 -6.89
N VAL A 56 -1.97 0.43 -7.25
CA VAL A 56 -2.12 1.04 -8.59
C VAL A 56 -1.09 2.15 -8.83
N ARG A 57 -0.63 2.82 -7.77
CA ARG A 57 0.41 3.85 -7.83
C ARG A 57 1.83 3.26 -7.76
N GLU A 58 2.01 1.96 -7.96
CA GLU A 58 3.32 1.33 -8.05
C GLU A 58 3.68 1.00 -9.50
N VAL A 59 4.87 1.40 -9.94
CA VAL A 59 5.35 1.18 -11.31
C VAL A 59 6.66 0.40 -11.32
N GLN A 60 6.81 -0.51 -12.29
CA GLN A 60 8.06 -1.20 -12.55
C GLN A 60 8.84 -0.43 -13.63
N LEU A 61 10.05 0.01 -13.28
CA LEU A 61 10.91 0.70 -14.24
C LEU A 61 11.58 -0.30 -15.19
N PRO A 62 11.76 0.05 -16.49
CA PRO A 62 12.56 -0.72 -17.43
C PRO A 62 14.04 -0.79 -17.02
N THR A 63 14.77 -1.72 -17.62
CA THR A 63 16.22 -1.88 -17.40
C THR A 63 16.98 -0.59 -17.69
N CYS A 64 17.88 -0.21 -16.78
CA CYS A 64 18.77 0.94 -16.96
C CYS A 64 20.01 0.57 -17.77
N TYR A 65 20.48 1.50 -18.61
CA TYR A 65 21.70 1.35 -19.41
C TYR A 65 22.70 2.44 -19.06
N GLU A 66 23.98 2.06 -18.98
CA GLU A 66 25.09 3.02 -18.94
C GLU A 66 25.27 3.66 -20.33
N PRO A 67 25.43 4.99 -20.45
CA PRO A 67 25.64 5.65 -21.72
C PRO A 67 26.96 5.19 -22.34
N ARG A 68 26.92 4.77 -23.61
CA ARG A 68 28.13 4.36 -24.35
C ARG A 68 28.94 5.59 -24.79
N TYR A 69 30.24 5.41 -25.05
CA TYR A 69 31.09 6.46 -25.61
C TYR A 69 30.51 6.99 -26.94
N GLY A 70 30.32 8.30 -27.06
CA GLY A 70 29.64 8.94 -28.21
C GLY A 70 28.12 9.14 -28.05
N HIS A 71 27.56 8.83 -26.88
CA HIS A 71 26.17 9.10 -26.57
C HIS A 71 25.91 10.62 -26.46
N PRO A 72 24.78 11.15 -26.97
CA PRO A 72 24.45 12.59 -26.92
C PRO A 72 24.24 13.16 -25.51
N ILE A 73 24.44 12.35 -24.47
CA ILE A 73 24.25 12.66 -23.07
C ILE A 73 25.56 12.30 -22.35
N ASN A 74 26.22 13.29 -21.76
CA ASN A 74 27.53 13.12 -21.12
C ASN A 74 27.52 12.04 -20.02
N THR A 75 28.61 11.27 -19.99
CA THR A 75 28.80 9.93 -19.39
C THR A 75 29.15 9.90 -17.90
N ASP A 76 29.24 11.03 -17.21
CA ASP A 76 29.96 11.02 -15.92
C ASP A 76 29.23 10.34 -14.76
N GLU A 77 27.91 10.11 -14.80
CA GLU A 77 27.18 9.43 -13.70
C GLU A 77 25.69 9.20 -14.05
N ARG A 78 25.36 8.87 -15.31
CA ARG A 78 23.99 9.04 -15.81
C ARG A 78 23.40 7.77 -16.40
N CYS A 79 22.70 7.01 -15.57
CA CYS A 79 21.94 5.85 -16.00
C CYS A 79 20.71 6.31 -16.84
N VAL A 80 20.58 5.82 -18.08
CA VAL A 80 19.50 6.21 -19.02
C VAL A 80 18.56 5.04 -19.31
N MET A 81 17.32 5.35 -19.66
CA MET A 81 16.33 4.35 -20.07
C MET A 81 15.63 4.74 -21.37
N ILE A 82 15.17 3.71 -22.09
CA ILE A 82 14.27 3.85 -23.23
C ILE A 82 13.00 3.05 -22.93
N PRO A 83 11.87 3.70 -22.64
CA PRO A 83 10.62 3.00 -22.30
C PRO A 83 10.03 2.19 -23.46
N SER A 84 10.49 2.43 -24.69
CA SER A 84 10.06 1.74 -25.90
C SER A 84 11.23 1.64 -26.88
N GLU A 85 11.32 0.58 -27.67
CA GLU A 85 12.44 0.27 -28.61
C GLU A 85 12.85 1.45 -29.53
N HIS A 86 11.96 2.41 -29.79
CA HIS A 86 12.23 3.62 -30.59
C HIS A 86 11.87 4.92 -29.84
N GLY A 87 11.86 4.86 -28.51
CA GLY A 87 11.44 5.94 -27.63
C GLY A 87 12.49 7.02 -27.46
N ARG A 88 12.07 8.12 -26.82
CA ARG A 88 13.00 9.14 -26.33
C ARG A 88 13.78 8.60 -25.14
N TRP A 89 15.07 8.91 -25.09
CA TRP A 89 15.94 8.68 -23.94
C TRP A 89 15.49 9.49 -22.73
N LEU A 90 15.35 8.85 -21.58
CA LEU A 90 15.02 9.49 -20.31
C LEU A 90 16.14 9.28 -19.29
N TYR A 91 16.39 10.29 -18.46
CA TYR A 91 17.26 10.18 -17.31
C TYR A 91 16.52 9.43 -16.19
N LEU A 92 17.15 8.40 -15.64
CA LEU A 92 16.58 7.64 -14.53
C LEU A 92 16.28 8.55 -13.34
N ALA A 93 17.24 9.37 -12.91
CA ALA A 93 17.09 10.26 -11.76
C ALA A 93 15.94 11.28 -11.92
N ASP A 94 15.76 11.87 -13.12
CA ASP A 94 14.67 12.81 -13.36
C ASP A 94 13.31 12.10 -13.37
N LEU A 95 13.24 10.90 -13.93
CA LEU A 95 12.03 10.09 -13.92
C LEU A 95 11.67 9.65 -12.49
N GLU A 96 12.64 9.13 -11.72
CA GLU A 96 12.46 8.75 -10.32
C GLU A 96 11.97 9.94 -9.48
N HIS A 97 12.60 11.11 -9.65
CA HIS A 97 12.16 12.33 -8.99
C HIS A 97 10.73 12.70 -9.37
N THR A 98 10.40 12.67 -10.66
CA THR A 98 9.06 13.01 -11.15
C THR A 98 8.00 12.03 -10.64
N LEU A 99 8.30 10.73 -10.61
CA LEU A 99 7.40 9.70 -10.06
C LEU A 99 7.20 9.89 -8.56
N ARG A 100 8.28 10.14 -7.80
CA ARG A 100 8.21 10.39 -6.37
C ARG A 100 7.41 11.66 -6.04
N VAL A 101 7.60 12.74 -6.81
CA VAL A 101 6.81 13.98 -6.70
C VAL A 101 5.33 13.75 -7.04
N ALA A 102 5.04 12.89 -8.02
CA ALA A 102 3.67 12.48 -8.35
C ALA A 102 3.06 11.51 -7.32
N GLY A 103 3.81 11.09 -6.30
CA GLY A 103 3.37 10.11 -5.30
C GLY A 103 3.22 8.69 -5.85
N ILE A 104 3.97 8.37 -6.91
CA ILE A 104 4.06 7.05 -7.53
C ILE A 104 5.30 6.35 -6.95
N ARG A 105 5.13 5.12 -6.49
CA ARG A 105 6.20 4.28 -5.94
C ARG A 105 6.86 3.46 -7.04
N ILE A 106 8.14 3.18 -6.89
CA ILE A 106 8.89 2.32 -7.80
C ILE A 106 9.00 0.93 -7.16
N LYS A 107 8.68 -0.11 -7.93
CA LYS A 107 8.73 -1.49 -7.47
C LYS A 107 10.16 -1.90 -7.12
N GLY A 108 10.39 -2.30 -5.88
CA GLY A 108 11.72 -2.72 -5.39
C GLY A 108 12.55 -1.63 -4.71
N GLU A 109 11.99 -0.43 -4.53
CA GLU A 109 12.51 0.58 -3.58
C GLU A 109 12.37 0.12 -2.12
#